data_AF-E3MAY0-F1
#
_entry.id   AF-E3MAY0-F1
#
_cell.length_a   1.000
_cell.length_b   1.000
_cell.length_c   1.000
_cell.angle_alpha   90.00
_cell.angle_beta   90.00
_cell.angle_gamma   90.00
#
_symmetry.space_group_name_H-M   'P 1'
#
loop_
_entity.id
_entity.type
_entity.pdbx_description
1 polymer ?
#
loop_
_entity_poly.entity_id
_entity_poly.type
_entity_poly.pdbx_seq_one_letter_code
_entity_poly.pdbx_strand_id
1 'polypeptide(L)'
;MISLFKLSAFMGLMAVLANQATTADAASSIMPNVCTPQEEAGMPCVCCKKACWFGIAEMTTAYFGHMPGERSDAEAKFTLAMMNQCFKLECSDSCPSSH
;
A
#
# COMPACT_ATOMS: atom_id res chain seq x y z
N MET A 1 -37.53 -16.37 -30.23
CA MET A 1 -37.84 -16.94 -28.90
C MET A 1 -36.54 -17.02 -28.11
N ILE A 2 -36.30 -16.06 -27.23
CA ILE A 2 -35.10 -16.06 -26.36
C ILE A 2 -35.42 -17.02 -25.20
N SER A 3 -34.67 -18.12 -25.12
CA SER A 3 -34.85 -19.14 -24.10
C SER A 3 -34.53 -18.58 -22.70
N LEU A 4 -35.41 -18.84 -21.74
CA LEU A 4 -35.25 -18.46 -20.32
C LEU A 4 -33.88 -18.91 -19.76
N PHE A 5 -33.36 -20.05 -20.22
CA PHE A 5 -32.04 -20.55 -19.84
C PHE A 5 -30.88 -19.62 -20.26
N LYS A 6 -31.01 -18.91 -21.40
CA LYS A 6 -30.00 -17.96 -21.85
C LYS A 6 -30.03 -16.70 -20.98
N LEU A 7 -31.21 -16.26 -20.54
CA LEU A 7 -31.37 -15.08 -19.68
C LEU A 7 -30.76 -15.31 -18.29
N SER A 8 -30.95 -16.50 -17.71
CA SER A 8 -30.35 -16.88 -16.42
C SER A 8 -28.82 -16.95 -16.48
N ALA A 9 -28.27 -17.49 -17.57
CA ALA A 9 -26.82 -17.60 -17.75
C ALA A 9 -26.15 -16.22 -17.89
N PHE A 10 -26.78 -15.30 -18.62
CA PHE A 10 -26.26 -13.93 -18.75
C PHE A 10 -26.35 -13.15 -17.44
N MET A 11 -27.43 -13.31 -16.66
CA MET A 11 -27.60 -12.61 -15.39
C MET A 11 -26.62 -13.12 -14.31
N GLY A 12 -26.34 -14.44 -14.30
CA GLY A 12 -25.30 -15.02 -13.44
C GLY A 12 -23.88 -14.56 -13.79
N LEU A 13 -23.57 -14.40 -15.08
CA LEU A 13 -22.24 -13.94 -15.52
C LEU A 13 -21.99 -12.47 -15.14
N MET A 14 -23.01 -11.62 -15.20
CA MET A 14 -22.90 -10.20 -14.79
C MET A 14 -22.77 -10.06 -13.26
N ALA A 15 -23.39 -10.94 -12.48
CA ALA A 15 -23.24 -10.93 -11.02
C ALA A 15 -21.82 -11.34 -10.57
N VAL A 16 -21.18 -12.28 -11.28
CA VAL A 16 -19.79 -12.67 -11.01
C VAL A 16 -18.81 -11.54 -11.35
N LEU A 17 -19.05 -10.80 -12.44
CA LEU A 17 -18.21 -9.66 -12.81
C LEU A 17 -18.35 -8.47 -11.84
N ALA A 18 -19.53 -8.24 -11.27
CA ALA A 18 -19.75 -7.20 -10.26
C ALA A 18 -19.06 -7.49 -8.92
N ASN A 19 -18.89 -8.76 -8.55
CA ASN A 19 -18.20 -9.17 -7.32
C ASN A 19 -16.67 -9.08 -7.41
N GLN A 20 -16.09 -8.87 -8.59
CA GLN A 20 -14.64 -8.65 -8.74
C GLN A 20 -14.27 -7.17 -8.77
N ALA A 21 -15.24 -6.25 -8.71
CA ALA A 21 -15.01 -4.81 -8.75
C ALA A 21 -14.71 -4.19 -7.37
N THR A 22 -14.73 -4.96 -6.28
CA THR A 22 -14.49 -4.46 -4.91
C THR A 22 -13.09 -4.76 -4.36
N THR A 23 -12.16 -5.30 -5.15
CA THR A 23 -10.72 -5.18 -4.85
C THR A 23 -10.17 -3.98 -5.60
N ALA A 24 -10.64 -2.80 -5.24
CA ALA A 24 -9.92 -1.57 -5.51
C ALA A 24 -8.56 -1.64 -4.80
N ASP A 25 -7.51 -1.30 -5.55
CA ASP A 25 -6.18 -0.93 -5.08
C ASP A 25 -5.36 -2.01 -4.37
N ALA A 26 -5.12 -3.12 -5.08
CA ALA A 26 -3.74 -3.63 -5.11
C ALA A 26 -2.90 -2.68 -5.98
N ALA A 27 -2.79 -1.41 -5.58
CA ALA A 27 -1.59 -0.67 -5.91
C ALA A 27 -0.44 -1.58 -5.47
N SER A 28 0.52 -1.80 -6.35
CA SER A 28 1.80 -2.43 -6.08
C SER A 28 2.52 -1.56 -5.03
N SER A 29 1.98 -1.54 -3.83
CA SER A 29 2.20 -0.50 -2.87
C SER A 29 3.43 -0.90 -2.12
N ILE A 30 4.42 -0.02 -2.19
CA ILE A 30 5.58 -0.03 -1.32
C ILE A 30 5.12 -0.11 0.16
N MET A 31 3.85 0.13 0.50
CA MET A 31 3.33 0.12 1.86
C MET A 31 2.70 -1.23 2.24
N PRO A 32 3.40 -2.11 2.98
CA PRO A 32 2.80 -3.27 3.60
C PRO A 32 1.75 -2.86 4.65
N ASN A 33 0.76 -3.72 4.88
CA ASN A 33 -0.13 -3.55 6.01
C ASN A 33 0.61 -3.89 7.31
N VAL A 34 0.83 -2.88 8.16
CA VAL A 34 1.65 -2.96 9.37
C VAL A 34 0.90 -2.57 10.65
N CYS A 35 -0.37 -2.22 10.53
CA CYS A 35 -1.23 -1.84 11.65
C CYS A 35 -2.45 -2.74 11.70
N THR A 36 -3.00 -2.94 12.90
CA THR A 36 -4.33 -3.54 13.03
C THR A 36 -5.40 -2.57 12.53
N PRO A 37 -6.59 -3.05 12.12
CA PRO A 37 -7.69 -2.19 11.66
C PRO A 37 -8.10 -1.13 12.71
N GLN A 38 -8.01 -1.49 14.00
CA GLN A 38 -8.31 -0.60 15.11
C GLN A 38 -7.27 0.51 15.25
N GLU A 39 -5.97 0.20 15.07
CA GLU A 39 -4.91 1.21 15.04
C GLU A 39 -5.04 2.11 13.82
N GLU A 40 -5.36 1.55 12.66
CA GLU A 40 -5.54 2.33 11.44
C GLU A 40 -6.68 3.34 11.56
N ALA A 41 -7.78 2.97 12.23
CA ALA A 41 -8.88 3.88 12.54
C ALA A 41 -8.52 4.95 13.59
N GLY A 42 -7.70 4.61 14.59
CA GLY A 42 -7.37 5.51 15.71
C GLY A 42 -6.16 6.42 15.46
N MET A 43 -5.22 6.00 14.62
CA MET A 43 -3.93 6.67 14.39
C MET A 43 -3.46 6.52 12.93
N PRO A 44 -4.28 6.95 11.94
CA PRO A 44 -4.02 6.72 10.52
C PRO A 44 -2.66 7.28 10.05
N CYS A 45 -2.28 8.47 10.52
CA CYS A 45 -0.97 9.06 10.18
C CYS A 45 0.22 8.17 10.60
N VAL A 46 0.18 7.62 11.81
CA VAL A 46 1.27 6.81 12.33
C VAL A 46 1.33 5.50 11.56
N CYS A 47 0.18 4.91 11.25
CA CYS A 47 0.11 3.69 10.45
C CYS A 47 0.64 3.89 9.03
N CYS A 48 0.29 4.99 8.37
CA CYS A 48 0.85 5.32 7.06
C CYS A 48 2.38 5.49 7.11
N LYS A 49 2.90 6.23 8.11
CA LYS A 49 4.35 6.38 8.29
C LYS A 49 5.05 5.06 8.60
N LYS A 50 4.45 4.18 9.41
CA LYS A 50 4.99 2.83 9.63
C LYS A 50 5.05 2.05 8.32
N ALA A 51 3.98 2.08 7.52
CA ALA A 51 3.92 1.33 6.28
C ALA A 51 5.00 1.79 5.30
N CYS A 52 5.16 3.10 5.12
CA CYS A 52 6.26 3.69 4.35
C CYS A 52 7.64 3.29 4.89
N TRP A 53 7.83 3.26 6.20
CA TRP A 53 9.11 2.85 6.79
C TRP A 53 9.43 1.39 6.47
N PHE A 54 8.52 0.46 6.77
CA PHE A 54 8.72 -0.97 6.52
C PHE A 54 8.96 -1.26 5.05
N GLY A 55 8.14 -0.67 4.18
CA GLY A 55 8.25 -0.76 2.73
C GLY A 55 9.61 -0.38 2.17
N ILE A 56 10.05 0.83 2.50
CA ILE A 56 11.32 1.35 2.01
C ILE A 56 12.51 0.59 2.64
N ALA A 57 12.40 0.19 3.91
CA ALA A 57 13.43 -0.61 4.56
C ALA A 57 13.61 -1.98 3.89
N GLU A 58 12.51 -2.68 3.58
CA GLU A 58 12.54 -3.96 2.87
C GLU A 58 13.10 -3.80 1.45
N MET A 59 12.58 -2.83 0.70
CA MET A 59 13.01 -2.56 -0.68
C MET A 59 14.50 -2.20 -0.75
N THR A 60 14.98 -1.32 0.14
CA THR A 60 16.40 -0.91 0.13
C THR A 60 17.31 -2.01 0.66
N THR A 61 16.88 -2.82 1.62
CA THR A 61 17.62 -4.02 2.05
C THR A 61 17.77 -5.00 0.89
N ALA A 62 16.70 -5.26 0.15
CA ALA A 62 16.74 -6.11 -1.04
C ALA A 62 17.63 -5.53 -2.15
N TYR A 63 17.59 -4.21 -2.36
CA TYR A 63 18.41 -3.51 -3.35
C TYR A 63 19.92 -3.56 -3.03
N PHE A 64 20.30 -3.28 -1.77
CA PHE A 64 21.70 -3.27 -1.36
C PHE A 64 22.26 -4.69 -1.10
N GLY A 65 21.39 -5.64 -0.77
CA GLY A 65 21.75 -7.00 -0.37
C GLY A 65 22.19 -7.12 1.10
N HIS A 66 22.01 -6.06 1.88
CA HIS A 66 22.36 -5.94 3.30
C HIS A 66 21.61 -4.75 3.93
N MET A 67 21.77 -4.54 5.23
CA MET A 67 21.07 -3.46 5.94
C MET A 67 21.62 -2.08 5.48
N PRO A 68 20.77 -1.13 5.04
CA PRO A 68 21.24 0.18 4.62
C PRO A 68 22.08 0.87 5.71
N GLY A 69 23.29 1.30 5.36
CA GLY A 69 24.23 1.93 6.30
C GLY A 69 25.37 1.02 6.76
N GLU A 70 25.30 -0.28 6.48
CA GLU A 70 26.38 -1.21 6.87
C GLU A 70 27.70 -0.90 6.16
N ARG A 71 27.65 -0.50 4.88
CA ARG A 71 28.85 -0.23 4.08
C ARG A 71 29.20 1.26 3.99
N SER A 72 28.21 2.14 4.12
CA SER A 72 28.40 3.58 4.01
C SER A 72 27.22 4.37 4.56
N ASP A 73 27.50 5.51 5.20
CA ASP A 73 26.52 6.51 5.60
C ASP A 73 25.64 7.00 4.43
N ALA A 74 26.14 6.92 3.20
CA ALA A 74 25.39 7.30 2.01
C ALA A 74 24.16 6.40 1.78
N GLU A 75 24.26 5.10 2.07
CA GLU A 75 23.16 4.15 1.94
C GLU A 75 22.04 4.48 2.94
N ALA A 76 22.42 4.75 4.21
CA ALA A 76 21.47 5.15 5.23
C ALA A 76 20.77 6.47 4.88
N LYS A 77 21.52 7.48 4.41
CA LYS A 77 20.95 8.77 3.99
C LYS A 77 20.01 8.62 2.80
N PHE A 78 20.35 7.77 1.84
CA PHE A 78 19.49 7.46 0.70
C PHE A 78 18.17 6.82 1.15
N THR A 79 18.23 5.78 1.99
CA THR A 79 17.03 5.11 2.52
C THR A 79 16.14 6.08 3.31
N LEU A 80 16.73 6.92 4.17
CA LEU A 80 15.99 7.94 4.92
C LEU A 80 15.34 8.99 4.01
N ALA A 81 16.02 9.39 2.93
CA ALA A 81 15.46 10.31 1.94
C ALA A 81 14.26 9.69 1.22
N MET A 82 14.33 8.41 0.85
CA MET A 82 13.22 7.68 0.25
C MET A 82 12.03 7.54 1.22
N MET A 83 12.28 7.22 2.50
CA MET A 83 11.23 7.16 3.53
C MET A 83 10.53 8.52 3.68
N ASN A 84 11.29 9.61 3.70
CA ASN A 84 10.74 10.97 3.78
C ASN A 84 9.87 11.30 2.56
N GLN A 85 10.28 10.89 1.36
CA GLN A 85 9.46 11.06 0.15
C GLN A 85 8.16 10.27 0.24
N CYS A 86 8.21 9.01 0.70
CA CYS A 86 7.00 8.22 0.91
C CYS A 86 6.03 8.92 1.88
N PHE A 87 6.51 9.45 2.99
CA PHE A 87 5.65 10.18 3.93
C PHE A 87 4.95 11.40 3.31
N LYS A 88 5.63 12.10 2.41
CA LYS A 88 5.07 13.30 1.77
C LYS A 88 4.06 12.98 0.68
N LEU A 89 4.31 11.92 -0.07
CA LEU A 89 3.48 11.54 -1.22
C LEU A 89 2.26 10.73 -0.76
N GLU A 90 2.45 9.77 0.13
CA GLU A 90 1.42 8.79 0.49
C GLU A 90 0.66 9.17 1.77
N CYS A 91 1.31 9.88 2.70
CA CYS A 91 0.72 10.16 4.01
C CYS A 91 0.19 11.59 4.18
N SER A 92 0.20 12.41 3.13
CA SER A 92 -0.25 13.82 3.19
C SER A 92 -1.70 13.97 3.67
N ASP A 93 -2.59 13.09 3.21
CA ASP A 93 -4.01 13.14 3.57
C ASP A 93 -4.27 12.66 5.01
N SER A 94 -3.44 11.73 5.49
CA SER A 94 -3.58 11.14 6.83
C SER A 94 -2.81 11.92 7.90
N CYS A 95 -1.75 12.64 7.52
CA CYS A 95 -0.87 13.38 8.41
C CYS A 95 -1.02 14.88 8.16
N PRO A 96 -1.73 15.62 9.03
CA PRO A 96 -1.77 17.07 8.90
C PRO A 96 -0.34 17.63 8.98
N SER A 97 -0.02 18.55 8.07
CA SER A 97 1.22 19.31 8.12
C SER A 97 1.26 20.13 9.41
N SER A 98 1.94 19.60 10.43
CA SER A 98 2.28 20.37 11.61
C SER A 98 3.27 21.46 11.18
N HIS A 99 2.78 22.70 11.11
CA HIS A 99 3.59 23.91 11.05
C HIS A 99 4.44 24.07 12.31
#